data_AF-A0A7V6LAX0-F1
#
_entry.id   AF-A0A7V6LAX0-F1
#
_cell.length_a   1.000
_cell.length_b   1.000
_cell.length_c   1.000
_cell.angle_alpha   90.00
_cell.angle_beta   90.00
_cell.angle_gamma   90.00
#
_symmetry.space_group_name_H-M   'P 1'
#
loop_
_entity.id
_entity.type
_entity.pdbx_description
1 polymer ?
#
loop_
_entity_poly.entity_id
_entity_poly.type
_entity_poly.pdbx_seq_one_letter_code
_entity_poly.pdbx_strand_id
1 'polypeptide(L)'
;MKRLLSILLTMALIMIMPVALAEAVNTAPAKPLIDLTPLFQAIITLLAGLITYKLIPWIKANTSDRQQLMLESTARIGVYAAEQLFGALNGTQKLLFVKDYLRDKGYDVDTDEVKNTIEAMVQELTLEQAIQKPPDA
;
A
#
# COMPACT_ATOMS: atom_id res chain seq x y z
N MET A 1 -8.23 7.54 -2.40
CA MET A 1 -8.11 8.51 -1.30
C MET A 1 -9.26 9.52 -1.24
N LYS A 2 -9.62 10.22 -2.33
CA LYS A 2 -10.69 11.23 -2.34
C LYS A 2 -12.07 10.72 -1.87
N ARG A 3 -12.45 9.49 -2.24
CA ARG A 3 -13.72 8.87 -1.81
C ARG A 3 -13.75 8.49 -0.32
N LEU A 4 -12.62 8.02 0.23
CA LEU A 4 -12.48 7.74 1.66
C LEU A 4 -12.49 9.03 2.49
N LEU A 5 -11.82 10.08 2.01
CA LEU A 5 -11.83 11.40 2.65
C LEU A 5 -13.23 12.04 2.63
N SER A 6 -13.98 11.89 1.53
CA SER A 6 -15.36 12.37 1.42
C SER A 6 -16.31 11.63 2.38
N ILE A 7 -16.16 10.32 2.53
CA ILE A 7 -16.99 9.52 3.45
C ILE A 7 -16.69 9.91 4.91
N LEU A 8 -15.41 10.09 5.26
CA LEU A 8 -15.00 10.51 6.59
C LEU A 8 -15.51 11.92 6.94
N LEU A 9 -15.47 12.85 5.97
CA LEU A 9 -15.97 14.22 6.13
C LEU A 9 -17.49 14.25 6.30
N THR A 10 -18.24 13.43 5.55
CA THR A 10 -19.71 13.34 5.71
C THR A 10 -20.10 12.74 7.05
N MET A 11 -19.34 11.74 7.54
CA MET A 11 -19.62 11.11 8.82
C MET A 11 -19.31 12.05 10.00
N ALA A 12 -18.25 12.85 9.89
CA ALA A 12 -17.92 13.89 10.86
C ALA A 12 -18.99 15.00 10.91
N LEU A 13 -19.55 15.39 9.75
CA LEU A 13 -20.58 16.42 9.68
C LEU A 13 -21.92 15.97 10.31
N ILE A 14 -22.27 14.70 10.18
CA ILE A 14 -23.49 14.11 10.80
C ILE A 14 -23.35 14.05 12.33
N MET A 15 -22.14 13.90 12.87
CA MET A 15 -21.87 13.90 14.31
C MET A 15 -21.93 15.28 14.98
N ILE A 16 -21.92 16.38 14.21
CA ILE A 16 -21.89 17.75 14.74
C ILE A 16 -23.30 18.39 14.78
N MET A 17 -24.36 17.72 14.30
CA MET A 17 -25.72 18.24 14.45
C MET A 17 -26.10 18.33 15.94
N PRO A 18 -26.44 19.52 16.48
CA PRO A 18 -26.92 19.65 17.84
C PRO A 18 -28.31 19.02 17.92
N VAL A 19 -28.48 18.08 18.85
CA VAL A 19 -29.77 17.53 19.30
C VAL A 19 -30.50 18.64 20.06
N ALA A 20 -30.94 19.68 19.36
CA ALA A 20 -31.56 20.88 19.96
C ALA A 20 -33.09 20.93 19.76
N LEU A 21 -33.73 19.82 19.37
CA LEU A 21 -35.20 19.75 19.20
C LEU A 21 -35.89 18.77 20.18
N ALA A 22 -35.17 18.24 21.17
CA ALA A 22 -35.75 17.37 22.19
C ALA A 22 -36.27 18.12 23.44
N GLU A 23 -36.09 19.44 23.52
CA GLU A 23 -36.34 20.22 24.76
C GLU A 23 -37.75 20.80 24.88
N ALA A 24 -38.77 20.12 24.33
CA ALA A 24 -40.16 20.55 24.47
C ALA A 24 -41.08 19.41 24.92
N VAL A 25 -40.74 18.72 26.03
CA VAL A 25 -41.76 18.09 26.87
C VAL A 25 -41.25 17.91 28.31
N ASN A 26 -41.99 18.54 29.24
CA ASN A 26 -42.04 18.35 30.68
C ASN A 26 -40.88 18.79 31.58
N THR A 27 -41.19 19.85 32.33
CA THR A 27 -40.64 20.19 33.64
C THR A 27 -40.94 19.09 34.67
N ALA A 28 -39.93 18.29 35.02
CA ALA A 28 -39.88 17.51 36.26
C ALA A 28 -38.46 17.61 36.84
N PRO A 29 -38.26 17.79 38.15
CA PRO A 29 -36.92 17.95 38.71
C PRO A 29 -36.09 16.68 38.44
N ALA A 30 -34.98 16.89 37.73
CA ALA A 30 -34.07 15.86 37.26
C ALA A 30 -33.53 15.01 38.42
N LYS A 31 -33.80 13.71 38.38
CA LYS A 31 -32.95 12.71 39.04
C LYS A 31 -31.55 12.86 38.42
N PRO A 32 -30.46 13.06 39.19
CA PRO A 32 -29.12 13.02 38.62
C PRO A 32 -28.81 11.56 38.32
N LEU A 33 -29.25 11.09 37.16
CA LEU A 33 -28.81 9.81 36.62
C LEU A 33 -27.37 10.02 36.18
N ILE A 34 -26.43 9.27 36.76
CA ILE A 34 -25.03 9.32 36.33
C ILE A 34 -25.00 8.92 34.85
N ASP A 35 -24.66 9.88 33.99
CA ASP A 35 -24.50 9.64 32.57
C ASP A 35 -23.15 8.94 32.32
N LEU A 36 -23.21 7.68 31.90
CA LEU A 36 -22.04 6.85 31.60
C LEU A 36 -21.57 7.01 30.14
N THR A 37 -22.31 7.75 29.32
CA THR A 37 -21.94 8.03 27.92
C THR A 37 -20.51 8.59 27.78
N PRO A 38 -20.06 9.53 28.63
CA PRO A 38 -18.69 10.04 28.55
C PRO A 38 -17.63 8.97 28.83
N LEU A 39 -17.92 7.99 29.70
CA LEU A 39 -17.02 6.89 30.00
C LEU A 39 -16.85 5.96 28.78
N PHE A 40 -17.94 5.58 28.13
CA PHE A 40 -17.87 4.76 26.92
C PHE A 40 -17.17 5.50 25.77
N GLN A 41 -17.41 6.80 25.61
CA GLN A 41 -16.70 7.62 24.64
C GLN A 41 -15.19 7.61 24.90
N ALA A 42 -14.76 7.82 26.15
CA ALA A 42 -13.35 7.77 26.51
C ALA A 42 -12.70 6.41 26.19
N ILE A 43 -13.40 5.30 26.48
CA ILE A 43 -12.91 3.94 26.16
C ILE A 43 -12.79 3.73 24.65
N ILE A 44 -13.81 4.13 23.87
CA ILE A 44 -13.79 4.00 22.41
C ILE A 44 -12.67 4.85 21.80
N THR A 45 -12.50 6.10 22.26
CA THR A 45 -11.42 6.97 21.80
C THR A 45 -10.04 6.38 22.11
N LEU A 46 -9.87 5.78 23.29
CA LEU A 46 -8.62 5.12 23.66
C LEU A 46 -8.33 3.93 22.73
N LEU A 47 -9.32 3.08 22.46
CA LEU A 47 -9.17 1.93 21.57
C LEU A 47 -8.90 2.36 20.13
N ALA A 48 -9.60 3.39 19.63
CA ALA A 48 -9.37 3.96 18.31
C ALA A 48 -7.95 4.53 18.18
N GLY A 49 -7.46 5.20 19.22
CA GLY A 49 -6.08 5.66 19.32
C GLY A 49 -5.07 4.53 19.24
N LEU A 50 -5.29 3.44 19.98
CA LEU A 50 -4.40 2.27 19.97
C LEU A 50 -4.36 1.56 18.60
N ILE A 51 -5.52 1.39 17.96
CA ILE A 51 -5.63 0.83 16.60
C ILE A 51 -4.87 1.71 15.61
N THR A 52 -5.09 3.03 15.68
CA THR A 52 -4.46 3.99 14.76
C THR A 52 -2.94 4.03 14.93
N TYR A 53 -2.47 4.00 16.18
CA TYR A 53 -1.05 4.07 16.49
C TYR A 53 -0.30 2.76 16.22
N LYS A 54 -0.92 1.60 16.45
CA LYS A 54 -0.21 0.32 16.45
C LYS A 54 -0.69 -0.65 15.36
N LEU A 55 -1.99 -0.83 15.19
CA LEU A 55 -2.53 -1.83 14.27
C LEU A 55 -2.39 -1.38 12.80
N ILE A 56 -2.78 -0.14 12.48
CA ILE A 56 -2.72 0.37 11.10
C ILE A 56 -1.28 0.36 10.55
N PRO A 57 -0.25 0.87 11.28
CA PRO A 57 1.12 0.82 10.78
C PRO A 57 1.64 -0.61 10.61
N TRP A 58 1.31 -1.52 11.52
CA TRP A 58 1.72 -2.93 11.43
C TRP A 58 1.14 -3.63 10.20
N ILE A 59 -0.16 -3.44 9.91
CA ILE A 59 -0.79 -3.99 8.69
C ILE A 59 -0.14 -3.42 7.43
N LYS A 60 0.12 -2.10 7.41
CA LYS A 60 0.79 -1.44 6.28
C LYS A 60 2.18 -1.99 6.05
N ALA A 61 3.01 -2.09 7.09
CA ALA A 61 4.36 -2.64 6.99
C ALA A 61 4.35 -4.06 6.40
N ASN A 62 3.55 -4.96 6.96
CA ASN A 62 3.46 -6.34 6.49
C ASN A 62 2.86 -6.46 5.06
N THR A 63 2.06 -5.48 4.63
CA THR A 63 1.56 -5.43 3.25
C THR A 63 2.64 -4.90 2.31
N SER A 64 3.42 -3.89 2.72
CA SER A 64 4.55 -3.37 1.94
C SER A 64 5.58 -4.46 1.66
N ASP A 65 5.95 -5.26 2.67
CA ASP A 65 6.93 -6.35 2.50
C ASP A 65 6.44 -7.39 1.48
N ARG A 66 5.16 -7.75 1.55
CA ARG A 66 4.53 -8.66 0.58
C ARG A 66 4.45 -8.06 -0.82
N GLN A 67 4.18 -6.75 -0.93
CA GLN A 67 4.16 -6.05 -2.22
C GLN A 67 5.55 -6.04 -2.87
N GLN A 68 6.60 -5.81 -2.09
CA GLN A 68 7.98 -5.87 -2.56
C GLN A 68 8.35 -7.27 -3.06
N LEU A 69 8.02 -8.33 -2.30
CA LEU A 69 8.26 -9.72 -2.71
C LEU A 69 7.50 -10.08 -4.00
N MET A 70 6.26 -9.61 -4.15
CA MET A 70 5.48 -9.83 -5.38
C MET A 70 6.05 -9.05 -6.56
N LEU A 71 6.53 -7.82 -6.34
CA LEU A 71 7.20 -7.03 -7.37
C LEU A 71 8.50 -7.71 -7.82
N GLU A 72 9.35 -8.13 -6.88
CA GLU A 72 10.63 -8.77 -7.18
C GLU A 72 10.43 -10.08 -7.96
N SER A 73 9.51 -10.93 -7.48
CA SER A 73 9.19 -12.20 -8.16
C SER A 73 8.62 -11.97 -9.56
N THR A 74 7.72 -11.00 -9.72
CA THR A 74 7.17 -10.65 -11.03
C THR A 74 8.27 -10.09 -11.94
N ALA A 75 9.14 -9.23 -11.42
CA ALA A 75 10.26 -8.68 -12.18
C ALA A 75 11.20 -9.80 -12.64
N ARG A 76 11.57 -10.74 -11.76
CA ARG A 76 12.40 -11.90 -12.10
C ARG A 76 11.78 -12.76 -13.20
N ILE A 77 10.47 -13.01 -13.14
CA ILE A 77 9.74 -13.71 -14.21
C ILE A 77 9.84 -12.92 -15.52
N GLY A 78 9.65 -11.60 -15.45
CA GLY A 78 9.82 -10.70 -16.59
C GLY A 78 11.22 -10.79 -17.19
N VAL A 79 12.27 -10.77 -16.37
CA VAL A 79 13.66 -10.80 -16.85
C VAL A 79 13.97 -12.16 -17.47
N TYR A 80 13.50 -13.25 -16.88
CA TYR A 80 13.63 -14.58 -17.45
C TYR A 80 12.88 -14.72 -18.78
N ALA A 81 11.66 -14.16 -18.88
CA ALA A 81 10.92 -14.14 -20.13
C ALA A 81 11.64 -13.30 -21.20
N ALA A 82 12.16 -12.13 -20.81
CA ALA A 82 12.95 -11.28 -21.69
C ALA A 82 14.21 -12.03 -22.19
N GLU A 83 14.83 -12.82 -21.32
CA GLU A 83 15.96 -13.64 -21.71
C GLU A 83 15.60 -14.67 -22.78
N GLN A 84 14.47 -15.37 -22.62
CA GLN A 84 14.01 -16.32 -23.62
C GLN A 84 13.69 -15.65 -24.98
N LEU A 85 13.29 -14.38 -24.97
CA LEU A 85 12.95 -13.63 -26.17
C LEU A 85 14.15 -13.00 -26.88
N PHE A 86 15.08 -12.41 -26.12
CA PHE A 86 16.17 -11.60 -26.67
C PHE A 86 17.55 -12.25 -26.57
N GLY A 87 17.70 -13.30 -25.78
CA GLY A 87 18.98 -13.99 -25.56
C GLY A 87 20.06 -13.13 -24.90
N ALA A 88 21.29 -13.66 -24.92
CA ALA A 88 22.43 -13.06 -24.25
C ALA A 88 22.84 -11.71 -24.85
N LEU A 89 23.46 -10.86 -24.00
CA LEU A 89 24.04 -9.56 -24.36
C LEU A 89 23.07 -8.46 -24.84
N ASN A 90 21.75 -8.67 -24.73
CA ASN A 90 20.72 -7.69 -25.08
C ASN A 90 20.10 -6.97 -23.87
N GLY A 91 20.93 -6.56 -22.91
CA GLY A 91 20.48 -5.99 -21.62
C GLY A 91 19.48 -4.83 -21.74
N THR A 92 19.71 -3.88 -22.65
CA THR A 92 18.83 -2.72 -22.84
C THR A 92 17.42 -3.12 -23.31
N GLN A 93 17.33 -4.08 -24.24
CA GLN A 93 16.04 -4.56 -24.76
C GLN A 93 15.31 -5.37 -23.69
N LYS A 94 16.04 -6.19 -22.92
CA LYS A 94 15.49 -6.94 -21.78
C LYS A 94 14.88 -6.00 -20.74
N LEU A 95 15.59 -4.93 -20.40
CA LEU A 95 15.13 -3.93 -19.44
C LEU A 95 13.82 -3.27 -19.88
N LEU A 96 13.75 -2.81 -21.14
CA LEU A 96 12.54 -2.18 -21.67
C LEU A 96 11.35 -3.13 -21.61
N PHE A 97 11.53 -4.38 -22.06
CA PHE A 97 10.50 -5.40 -22.00
C PHE A 97 10.03 -5.66 -20.56
N VAL A 98 10.94 -5.75 -19.59
CA VAL A 98 10.59 -6.01 -18.19
C VAL A 98 9.81 -4.85 -17.59
N LYS A 99 10.20 -3.61 -17.91
CA LYS A 99 9.47 -2.41 -17.48
C LYS A 99 8.04 -2.39 -18.03
N ASP A 100 7.87 -2.68 -19.31
CA ASP A 100 6.55 -2.76 -19.95
C ASP A 100 5.72 -3.90 -19.36
N TYR A 101 6.32 -5.08 -19.18
CA TYR A 101 5.69 -6.23 -18.54
C TYR A 101 5.19 -5.92 -17.12
N LEU A 102 5.98 -5.21 -16.32
CA LEU A 102 5.59 -4.81 -14.95
C LEU A 102 4.50 -3.72 -14.95
N ARG A 103 4.56 -2.77 -15.88
CA ARG A 103 3.49 -1.77 -16.10
C ARG A 103 2.17 -2.44 -16.46
N ASP A 104 2.19 -3.45 -17.32
CA ASP A 104 1.01 -4.22 -17.70
C ASP A 104 0.40 -4.99 -16.53
N LYS A 105 1.22 -5.37 -15.55
CA LYS A 105 0.77 -5.96 -14.27
C LYS A 105 0.28 -4.93 -13.26
N GLY A 106 0.35 -3.64 -13.59
CA GLY A 106 -0.14 -2.53 -12.77
C GLY A 106 0.87 -2.02 -11.73
N TYR A 107 2.15 -2.38 -11.86
CA TYR A 107 3.21 -1.85 -10.99
C TYR A 107 3.72 -0.48 -11.47
N ASP A 108 4.08 0.37 -10.52
CA ASP A 108 4.79 1.62 -10.79
C ASP A 108 6.30 1.37 -10.88
N VAL A 109 6.83 1.43 -12.10
CA VAL A 109 8.24 1.16 -12.43
C VAL A 109 9.05 2.43 -12.66
N ASP A 110 8.43 3.60 -12.52
CA ASP A 110 9.09 4.89 -12.78
C ASP A 110 9.77 5.46 -11.53
N THR A 111 9.59 4.82 -10.37
CA THR A 111 10.38 5.11 -9.17
C THR A 111 11.84 4.70 -9.36
N ASP A 112 12.77 5.55 -8.94
CA ASP A 112 14.21 5.29 -9.11
C ASP A 112 14.66 4.01 -8.41
N GLU A 113 14.08 3.69 -7.24
CA GLU A 113 14.38 2.46 -6.50
C GLU A 113 14.03 1.21 -7.33
N VAL A 114 12.78 1.12 -7.81
CA VAL A 114 12.30 -0.04 -8.60
C VAL A 114 13.06 -0.16 -9.91
N LYS A 115 13.31 0.96 -10.58
CA LYS A 115 14.10 1.01 -11.82
C LYS A 115 15.51 0.45 -11.60
N ASN A 116 16.20 0.92 -10.55
CA ASN A 116 17.55 0.47 -10.23
C ASN A 116 17.58 -1.02 -9.86
N THR A 117 16.58 -1.53 -9.15
CA THR A 117 16.49 -2.97 -8.84
C THR A 117 16.31 -3.81 -10.11
N ILE A 118 15.42 -3.40 -11.01
CA ILE A 118 15.20 -4.09 -12.30
C ILE A 118 16.47 -4.06 -13.16
N GLU A 119 17.12 -2.90 -13.25
CA GLU A 119 18.40 -2.71 -13.93
C GLU A 119 19.48 -3.66 -13.40
N ALA A 120 19.62 -3.74 -12.08
CA ALA A 120 20.56 -4.63 -11.42
C ALA A 120 20.27 -6.10 -11.78
N MET A 121 19.01 -6.56 -11.67
CA MET A 121 18.63 -7.94 -12.03
C MET A 121 18.96 -8.29 -13.48
N VAL A 122 18.72 -7.37 -14.42
CA VAL A 122 19.04 -7.57 -15.84
C VAL A 122 20.56 -7.61 -16.07
N GLN A 123 21.30 -6.75 -15.38
CA GLN A 123 22.77 -6.73 -15.46
C GLN A 123 23.38 -7.99 -14.87
N GLU A 124 22.95 -8.43 -13.69
CA GLU A 124 23.41 -9.67 -13.04
C GLU A 124 23.27 -10.86 -13.99
N LEU A 125 22.09 -11.07 -14.57
CA LEU A 125 21.86 -12.15 -15.53
C LEU A 125 22.73 -12.02 -16.79
N THR A 126 22.97 -10.80 -17.26
CA THR A 126 23.84 -10.57 -18.43
C THR A 126 25.32 -10.87 -18.10
N LEU A 127 25.78 -10.53 -16.89
CA LEU A 127 27.13 -10.86 -16.42
C LEU A 127 27.31 -12.37 -16.24
N GLU A 128 26.36 -13.06 -15.60
CA GLU A 128 26.40 -14.52 -15.44
C GLU A 128 26.52 -15.24 -16.78
N GLN A 129 25.82 -14.75 -17.80
CA GLN A 129 25.92 -15.27 -19.17
C GLN A 129 27.26 -15.00 -19.83
N ALA A 130 27.81 -13.80 -19.63
CA ALA A 130 29.11 -13.45 -20.17
C ALA A 130 30.23 -14.33 -19.57
N ILE A 131 30.07 -14.75 -18.30
CA ILE A 131 30.98 -15.68 -17.63
C ILE A 131 30.78 -17.12 -18.13
N GLN A 132 29.53 -17.54 -18.37
CA GLN A 132 29.23 -18.90 -18.84
C GLN A 132 29.52 -19.15 -20.31
N LYS A 133 29.57 -18.12 -21.16
CA LYS A 133 29.91 -18.27 -22.58
C LYS A 133 31.45 -18.35 -22.74
N PRO A 134 32.03 -19.50 -23.15
CA PRO A 134 33.46 -19.57 -23.39
C PRO A 134 33.87 -18.61 -24.52
N PRO A 135 35.11 -18.07 -24.50
CA PRO A 135 35.66 -17.46 -25.69
C PRO A 135 35.64 -18.53 -26.78
N ASP A 136 35.29 -18.16 -28.01
CA ASP A 136 35.22 -19.02 -29.20
C ASP A 136 33.81 -19.58 -29.50
N ALA A 137 32.96 -18.71 -30.05
CA ALA A 137 31.90 -19.05 -31.01
C ALA A 137 31.85 -17.99 -32.10
#